data_AF-A0A2V8Y641-F1
#
_entry.id   AF-A0A2V8Y641-F1
#
_cell.length_a   1.000
_cell.length_b   1.000
_cell.length_c   1.000
_cell.angle_alpha   90.00
_cell.angle_beta   90.00
_cell.angle_gamma   90.00
#
_symmetry.space_group_name_H-M   'P 1'
#
loop_
_entity.id
_entity.type
_entity.pdbx_description
1 polymer ?
#
loop_
_entity_poly.entity_id
_entity_poly.type
_entity_poly.pdbx_seq_one_letter_code
_entity_poly.pdbx_strand_id
1 'polypeptide(L)'
;MRRFFLVATAVCFCAAAASAQTKVSGTAQCAKPGPVHVIPVGDRPDHSLAVEQFKCTWTKPMEIEGDKSKDGVSTETGDITGNTSKARGFHVVTMESGDKAFFWYQVREQAKTAHR
;
A
#
# COMPACT_ATOMS: atom_id res chain seq x y z
N MET A 1 12.55 47.27 -7.94
CA MET A 1 11.69 46.47 -8.84
C MET A 1 12.35 45.17 -9.31
N ARG A 2 13.58 45.16 -9.85
CA ARG A 2 14.26 43.95 -10.38
C ARG A 2 14.40 42.77 -9.40
N ARG A 3 14.63 43.03 -8.10
CA ARG A 3 14.72 41.96 -7.07
C ARG A 3 13.36 41.32 -6.76
N PHE A 4 12.27 42.08 -6.78
CA PHE A 4 10.91 41.56 -6.57
C PHE A 4 10.46 40.66 -7.72
N PHE A 5 10.77 41.04 -8.97
CA PHE A 5 10.49 40.19 -10.13
C PHE A 5 11.26 38.86 -10.09
N LEU A 6 12.55 38.87 -9.72
CA LEU A 6 13.33 37.63 -9.61
C LEU A 6 12.77 36.67 -8.56
N VAL A 7 12.37 37.18 -7.40
CA VAL A 7 11.76 36.36 -6.34
C VAL A 7 10.41 35.80 -6.77
N ALA A 8 9.55 36.61 -7.40
CA ALA A 8 8.26 36.14 -7.91
C ALA A 8 8.43 35.04 -8.97
N THR A 9 9.40 35.20 -9.87
CA THR A 9 9.68 34.20 -10.93
C THR A 9 10.18 32.88 -10.33
N ALA A 10 11.06 32.93 -9.33
CA ALA A 10 11.55 31.75 -8.64
C ALA A 10 10.43 31.01 -7.89
N VAL A 11 9.54 31.73 -7.20
CA VAL A 11 8.40 31.14 -6.50
C VAL A 11 7.42 30.48 -7.47
N CYS A 12 7.11 31.12 -8.60
CA CYS A 12 6.27 30.51 -9.64
C CYS A 12 6.91 29.23 -10.25
N PHE A 13 8.23 29.22 -10.42
CA PHE A 13 8.95 28.05 -10.94
C PHE A 13 8.92 26.87 -9.95
N CYS A 14 9.10 27.14 -8.65
CA CYS A 14 8.97 26.12 -7.60
C CYS A 14 7.52 25.59 -7.49
N ALA A 15 6.51 26.44 -7.65
CA ALA A 15 5.11 26.03 -7.64
C ALA A 15 4.74 25.13 -8.84
N ALA A 16 5.31 25.40 -10.03
CA ALA A 16 5.12 24.56 -11.20
C ALA A 16 5.75 23.16 -11.01
N ALA A 17 6.93 23.08 -10.39
CA ALA A 17 7.58 21.80 -10.08
C ALA A 17 6.78 20.96 -9.06
N ALA A 18 6.07 21.60 -8.12
CA ALA A 18 5.23 20.90 -7.15
C ALA A 18 3.97 20.26 -7.78
N SER A 19 3.50 20.78 -8.91
CA SER A 19 2.35 20.22 -9.64
C SER A 19 2.67 18.95 -10.43
N ALA A 20 3.95 18.57 -10.53
CA ALA A 20 4.42 17.32 -11.11
C ALA A 20 4.35 16.13 -10.13
N GLN A 21 3.48 16.19 -9.11
CA GLN A 21 3.15 15.00 -8.32
C GLN A 21 2.45 14.01 -9.24
N THR A 22 3.24 13.15 -9.89
CA THR A 22 2.75 12.16 -10.84
C THR A 22 1.79 11.24 -10.12
N LYS A 23 0.56 11.13 -10.64
CA LYS A 23 -0.38 10.11 -10.18
C LYS A 23 0.20 8.75 -10.56
N VAL A 24 0.80 8.09 -9.58
CA VAL A 24 1.30 6.73 -9.72
C VAL A 24 0.15 5.78 -9.33
N SER A 25 -0.25 4.90 -10.24
CA SER A 25 -1.31 3.93 -10.00
C SER A 25 -1.01 2.62 -10.69
N GLY A 26 -1.47 1.52 -10.11
CA GLY A 26 -1.45 0.20 -10.73
C GLY A 26 -2.48 -0.71 -10.08
N THR A 27 -2.47 -1.97 -10.47
CA THR A 27 -3.35 -3.01 -9.91
C THR A 27 -2.52 -4.24 -9.61
N ALA A 28 -2.54 -4.66 -8.35
CA ALA A 28 -1.93 -5.89 -7.88
C ALA A 28 -3.00 -6.90 -7.50
N GLN A 29 -2.73 -8.16 -7.76
CA GLN A 29 -3.54 -9.30 -7.37
C GLN A 29 -2.71 -10.10 -6.37
N CYS A 30 -3.22 -10.21 -5.16
CA CYS A 30 -2.58 -10.95 -4.10
C CYS A 30 -3.19 -12.35 -4.01
N ALA A 31 -2.34 -13.37 -4.01
CA ALA A 31 -2.76 -14.74 -3.74
C ALA A 31 -3.22 -14.88 -2.28
N LYS A 32 -3.90 -15.99 -1.99
CA LYS A 32 -4.20 -16.38 -0.61
C LYS A 32 -2.91 -16.30 0.23
N PRO A 33 -2.96 -15.75 1.45
CA PRO A 33 -1.76 -15.61 2.27
C PRO A 33 -1.16 -16.98 2.56
N GLY A 34 0.18 -17.05 2.53
CA GLY A 34 0.93 -18.29 2.69
C GLY A 34 1.14 -18.61 4.17
N PRO A 35 2.16 -18.02 4.83
CA PRO A 35 2.24 -18.02 6.29
C PRO A 35 1.10 -17.19 6.86
N VAL A 36 0.23 -17.84 7.62
CA VAL A 36 -0.85 -17.23 8.39
C VAL A 36 -0.78 -17.80 9.80
N HIS A 37 -0.61 -16.93 10.78
CA HIS A 37 -0.69 -17.28 12.19
C HIS A 37 -1.85 -16.51 12.80
N VAL A 38 -2.91 -17.21 13.17
CA VAL A 38 -4.08 -16.64 13.85
C VAL A 38 -4.14 -17.20 15.26
N ILE A 39 -4.23 -16.31 16.24
CA ILE A 39 -4.20 -16.65 17.66
C ILE A 39 -5.44 -16.04 18.32
N PRO A 40 -6.34 -16.85 18.91
CA PRO A 40 -7.43 -16.34 19.72
C PRO A 40 -6.90 -15.56 20.93
N VAL A 41 -7.47 -14.38 21.20
CA VAL A 41 -7.06 -13.55 22.35
C VAL A 41 -7.63 -14.09 23.66
N GLY A 42 -8.88 -14.58 23.62
CA GLY A 42 -9.56 -15.17 24.78
C GLY A 42 -10.18 -14.14 25.74
N ASP A 43 -10.21 -12.86 25.39
CA ASP A 43 -10.86 -11.79 26.15
C ASP A 43 -12.38 -11.70 25.88
N ARG A 44 -12.81 -12.04 24.66
CA ARG A 44 -14.21 -12.07 24.21
C ARG A 44 -14.41 -13.04 23.04
N PRO A 45 -15.65 -13.44 22.73
CA PRO A 45 -15.94 -14.26 21.56
C PRO A 45 -15.44 -13.63 20.25
N ASP A 46 -15.00 -14.48 19.32
CA ASP A 46 -14.62 -14.13 17.95
C ASP A 46 -13.55 -13.03 17.81
N HIS A 47 -12.65 -12.91 18.78
CA HIS A 47 -11.52 -11.98 18.75
C HIS A 47 -10.18 -12.72 18.63
N SER A 48 -9.40 -12.37 17.61
CA SER A 48 -8.10 -12.99 17.30
C SER A 48 -7.10 -11.97 16.76
N LEU A 49 -5.82 -12.22 17.01
CA LEU A 49 -4.72 -11.51 16.36
C LEU A 49 -4.12 -12.38 15.27
N ALA A 50 -3.70 -11.75 14.17
CA ALA A 50 -3.15 -12.42 13.00
C ALA A 50 -1.80 -11.84 12.58
N VAL A 51 -0.92 -12.68 12.05
CA VAL A 51 0.25 -12.29 11.25
C VAL A 51 0.14 -13.00 9.90
N GLU A 52 0.15 -12.23 8.82
CA GLU A 52 -0.13 -12.73 7.47
C GLU A 52 0.89 -12.21 6.47
N GLN A 53 1.20 -13.04 5.47
CA GLN A 53 2.02 -12.62 4.33
C GLN A 53 1.38 -13.02 3.00
N PHE A 54 1.28 -12.04 2.10
CA PHE A 54 0.68 -12.16 0.79
C PHE A 54 1.74 -11.99 -0.29
N LYS A 55 1.70 -12.88 -1.29
CA LYS A 55 2.42 -12.67 -2.55
C LYS A 55 1.48 -12.01 -3.54
N CYS A 56 1.92 -10.92 -4.14
CA CYS A 56 1.13 -10.12 -5.07
C CYS A 56 1.84 -10.01 -6.42
N THR A 57 1.09 -10.11 -7.50
CA THR A 57 1.58 -9.87 -8.86
C THR A 57 0.87 -8.66 -9.44
N TRP A 58 1.62 -7.75 -10.05
CA TRP A 58 1.06 -6.55 -10.66
C TRP A 58 0.52 -6.87 -12.06
N THR A 59 -0.80 -6.93 -12.23
CA THR A 59 -1.43 -7.13 -13.56
C THR A 59 -1.53 -5.84 -14.36
N LYS A 60 -1.55 -4.70 -13.67
CA LYS A 60 -1.35 -3.38 -14.27
C LYS A 60 -0.19 -2.74 -13.53
N PRO A 61 1.01 -2.68 -14.11
CA PRO A 61 2.17 -2.16 -13.44
C PRO A 61 1.94 -0.72 -12.96
N MET A 62 2.38 -0.47 -11.74
CA MET A 62 2.77 0.85 -11.30
C MET A 62 4.06 1.25 -12.03
N GLU A 63 4.11 2.45 -12.59
CA GLU A 63 5.29 2.96 -13.29
C GLU A 63 5.88 4.17 -12.56
N ILE A 64 7.19 4.13 -12.31
CA ILE A 64 7.97 5.20 -11.67
C ILE A 64 9.18 5.44 -12.56
N GLU A 65 9.30 6.65 -13.14
CA GLU A 65 10.41 7.03 -14.03
C GLU A 65 10.66 6.04 -15.18
N GLY A 66 9.60 5.37 -15.67
CA GLY A 66 9.68 4.37 -16.74
C GLY A 66 9.97 2.94 -16.27
N ASP A 67 10.33 2.74 -15.00
CA ASP A 67 10.49 1.43 -14.39
C ASP A 67 9.15 0.90 -13.87
N LYS A 68 8.88 -0.38 -14.09
CA LYS A 68 7.57 -0.99 -13.90
C LYS A 68 7.58 -1.97 -12.74
N SER A 69 6.54 -1.93 -11.93
CA SER A 69 6.34 -2.92 -10.87
C SER A 69 6.01 -4.28 -11.48
N LYS A 70 6.67 -5.33 -10.99
CA LYS A 70 6.44 -6.70 -11.42
C LYS A 70 5.71 -7.52 -10.34
N ASP A 71 6.37 -7.67 -9.20
CA ASP A 71 5.89 -8.49 -8.08
C ASP A 71 5.87 -7.68 -6.79
N GLY A 72 5.20 -8.18 -5.77
CA GLY A 72 5.21 -7.59 -4.44
C GLY A 72 4.95 -8.59 -3.34
N VAL A 73 5.37 -8.24 -2.13
CA VAL A 73 5.07 -9.00 -0.91
C VAL A 73 4.48 -8.04 0.11
N SER A 74 3.27 -8.35 0.59
CA SER A 74 2.69 -7.68 1.76
C SER A 74 2.91 -8.53 3.00
N THR A 75 3.35 -7.92 4.09
CA THR A 75 3.39 -8.56 5.42
C THR A 75 2.68 -7.67 6.41
N GLU A 76 1.75 -8.24 7.18
CA GLU A 76 0.89 -7.47 8.07
C GLU A 76 0.58 -8.17 9.38
N THR A 77 0.12 -7.35 10.33
CA THR A 77 -0.49 -7.78 11.59
C THR A 77 -1.94 -7.30 11.62
N GLY A 78 -2.86 -8.18 11.99
CA GLY A 78 -4.29 -7.92 12.04
C GLY A 78 -4.92 -8.14 13.42
N ASP A 79 -5.95 -7.36 13.73
CA ASP A 79 -6.93 -7.56 14.80
C ASP A 79 -8.27 -7.88 14.15
N ILE A 80 -8.77 -9.09 14.40
CA ILE A 80 -9.98 -9.65 13.80
C ILE A 80 -11.03 -9.77 14.91
N THR A 81 -12.18 -9.13 14.72
CA THR A 81 -13.35 -9.24 15.59
C THR A 81 -14.58 -9.58 14.75
N GLY A 82 -15.07 -10.81 14.85
CA GLY A 82 -16.18 -11.34 14.06
C GLY A 82 -15.93 -11.17 12.56
N ASN A 83 -16.81 -10.43 11.87
CA ASN A 83 -16.69 -10.16 10.43
C ASN A 83 -15.88 -8.91 10.10
N THR A 84 -15.16 -8.33 11.06
CA THR A 84 -14.39 -7.10 10.87
C THR A 84 -12.92 -7.34 11.17
N SER A 85 -12.04 -6.71 10.41
CA SER A 85 -10.60 -6.72 10.69
C SER A 85 -10.01 -5.32 10.57
N LYS A 86 -8.96 -5.08 11.34
CA LYS A 86 -8.06 -3.95 11.17
C LYS A 86 -6.66 -4.50 11.03
N ALA A 87 -5.96 -4.14 9.97
CA ALA A 87 -4.58 -4.56 9.80
C ALA A 87 -3.68 -3.36 9.48
N ARG A 88 -2.40 -3.55 9.77
CA ARG A 88 -1.32 -2.66 9.38
C ARG A 88 -0.17 -3.49 8.86
N GLY A 89 0.50 -3.00 7.84
CA GLY A 89 1.54 -3.78 7.18
C GLY A 89 2.47 -2.97 6.33
N PHE A 90 3.39 -3.70 5.70
CA PHE A 90 4.30 -3.19 4.70
C PHE A 90 4.12 -3.95 3.40
N HIS A 91 4.12 -3.23 2.29
CA HIS A 91 4.16 -3.80 0.95
C HIS A 91 5.51 -3.46 0.31
N VAL A 92 6.24 -4.49 -0.08
CA VAL A 92 7.52 -4.38 -0.78
C VAL A 92 7.30 -4.74 -2.23
N VAL A 93 7.40 -3.77 -3.13
CA VAL A 93 7.35 -3.96 -4.57
C VAL A 93 8.75 -4.31 -5.08
N THR A 94 8.83 -5.23 -6.03
CA THR A 94 10.02 -5.46 -6.85
C THR A 94 9.73 -4.98 -8.26
N MET A 95 10.55 -4.06 -8.74
CA MET A 95 10.47 -3.48 -10.08
C MET A 95 11.15 -4.40 -11.11
N GLU A 96 10.94 -4.15 -12.40
CA GLU A 96 11.58 -4.90 -13.49
C GLU A 96 13.11 -4.76 -13.47
N SER A 97 13.62 -3.59 -13.08
CA SER A 97 15.05 -3.34 -12.84
C SER A 97 15.66 -4.18 -11.71
N GLY A 98 14.82 -4.69 -10.80
CA GLY A 98 15.24 -5.29 -9.53
C GLY A 98 15.19 -4.31 -8.34
N ASP A 99 14.96 -3.02 -8.59
CA ASP A 99 14.77 -2.01 -7.54
C ASP A 99 13.54 -2.32 -6.69
N LYS A 100 13.48 -1.68 -5.51
CA LYS A 100 12.41 -1.91 -4.53
C LYS A 100 11.73 -0.62 -4.11
N ALA A 101 10.40 -0.66 -4.07
CA ALA A 101 9.58 0.39 -3.47
C ALA A 101 8.93 -0.15 -2.19
N PHE A 102 8.86 0.68 -1.16
CA PHE A 102 8.38 0.30 0.17
C PHE A 102 7.17 1.16 0.55
N PHE A 103 6.07 0.50 0.86
CA PHE A 103 4.84 1.15 1.30
C PHE A 103 4.48 0.66 2.69
N TRP A 104 4.07 1.58 3.55
CA TRP A 104 3.37 1.25 4.78
C TRP A 104 1.88 1.52 4.59
N TYR A 105 1.03 0.66 5.15
CA TYR A 105 -0.41 0.81 5.02
C TYR A 105 -1.16 0.46 6.30
N GLN A 106 -2.39 0.98 6.38
CA GLN A 106 -3.42 0.56 7.32
C GLN A 106 -4.68 0.26 6.54
N VAL A 107 -5.33 -0.83 6.89
CA VAL A 107 -6.59 -1.26 6.30
C VAL A 107 -7.60 -1.57 7.39
N ARG A 108 -8.86 -1.31 7.07
CA ARG A 108 -10.01 -1.79 7.83
C ARG A 108 -10.90 -2.50 6.85
N GLU A 109 -11.19 -3.76 7.12
CA GLU A 109 -12.03 -4.57 6.25
C GLU A 109 -13.28 -5.02 7.02
N GLN A 110 -14.35 -5.21 6.25
CA GLN A 110 -15.51 -5.94 6.70
C GLN A 110 -15.79 -7.05 5.69
N ALA A 111 -15.79 -8.30 6.16
CA ALA A 111 -16.18 -9.42 5.34
C ALA A 111 -17.65 -9.23 4.94
N LYS A 112 -17.92 -9.25 3.63
CA LYS A 112 -19.31 -9.28 3.15
C LYS A 112 -19.93 -10.60 3.56
N THR A 113 -21.01 -10.56 4.33
CA THR A 113 -21.84 -11.73 4.62
C THR A 113 -22.35 -12.27 3.29
N ALA A 114 -21.95 -13.48 2.91
CA ALA A 114 -22.55 -14.17 1.77
C ALA A 114 -23.99 -14.53 2.15
N HIS A 115 -24.96 -13.71 1.75
CA HIS A 115 -26.36 -14.11 1.78
C HIS A 115 -26.53 -15.24 0.76
N ARG A 116 -26.81 -16.43 1.28
CA ARG A 116 -27.19 -17.62 0.51
C ARG A 116 -28.69 -17.61 0.28
#